data_AF-A0A8T4VGZ6-F1
#
_entry.id   AF-A0A8T4VGZ6-F1
#
_cell.length_a   1.000
_cell.length_b   1.000
_cell.length_c   1.000
_cell.angle_alpha   90.00
_cell.angle_beta   90.00
_cell.angle_gamma   90.00
#
_symmetry.space_group_name_H-M   'P 1'
#
loop_
_entity.id
_entity.type
_entity.pdbx_description
1 polymer ?
#
loop_
_entity_poly.entity_id
_entity_poly.type
_entity_poly.pdbx_seq_one_letter_code
_entity_poly.pdbx_strand_id
1 'polypeptide(L)'
;MPNGYTGTLGNVFQSFQNIGLQDLWLPFALIFVLSYVALQKSGVLGDSKDAKKYNLAIAIVISLLVVIPHVTRTYPAGADPIDIINNAIPNVAVILVVIVMFLILIGLFGGKAGWTGSLAGFIVLASAVAIGWIFLRAAGYLQYGGAVLNFLDNPETQALIIIILVFGLIVYFITKEPREGEHGGALSGFFNALREGFGGGGGGHH
;
A
#
# COMPACT_ATOMS: atom_id res chain seq x y z
N MET A 1 -39.07 -18.71 5.10
CA MET A 1 -38.44 -17.71 6.00
C MET A 1 -37.01 -18.17 6.20
N PRO A 2 -35.98 -17.46 5.69
CA PRO A 2 -34.61 -17.96 5.75
C PRO A 2 -34.05 -17.80 7.17
N ASN A 3 -33.41 -18.87 7.62
CA ASN A 3 -32.88 -19.06 8.97
C ASN A 3 -31.79 -18.01 9.29
N GLY A 4 -32.15 -16.98 10.04
CA GLY A 4 -31.22 -15.95 10.53
C GLY A 4 -30.61 -16.35 11.86
N TYR A 5 -29.29 -16.44 11.89
CA TYR A 5 -28.38 -16.62 13.04
C TYR A 5 -28.99 -16.35 14.43
N THR A 6 -29.44 -17.39 15.12
CA THR A 6 -29.90 -17.34 16.52
C THR A 6 -28.72 -17.30 17.50
N GLY A 7 -27.81 -16.33 17.31
CA GLY A 7 -26.75 -16.03 18.26
C GLY A 7 -27.08 -14.76 19.02
N THR A 8 -26.90 -14.74 20.34
CA THR A 8 -27.06 -13.54 21.18
C THR A 8 -26.31 -12.33 20.61
N LEU A 9 -25.16 -12.55 19.97
CA LEU A 9 -24.39 -11.51 19.29
C LEU A 9 -25.07 -10.98 18.02
N GLY A 10 -25.67 -11.84 17.19
CA GLY A 10 -26.39 -11.42 15.98
C GLY A 10 -27.55 -10.47 16.30
N ASN A 11 -28.28 -10.77 17.38
CA ASN A 11 -29.37 -9.90 17.88
C ASN A 11 -28.86 -8.55 18.41
N VAL A 12 -27.65 -8.51 19.00
CA VAL A 12 -27.01 -7.26 19.46
C VAL A 12 -26.56 -6.41 18.28
N PHE A 13 -25.92 -7.00 17.26
CA PHE A 13 -25.53 -6.29 16.04
C PHE A 13 -26.75 -5.74 15.29
N GLN A 14 -27.81 -6.53 15.17
CA GLN A 14 -29.06 -6.09 14.55
C GLN A 14 -29.73 -4.97 15.35
N SER A 15 -29.63 -4.99 16.68
CA SER A 15 -30.12 -3.89 17.53
C SER A 15 -29.34 -2.60 17.30
N PHE A 16 -28.01 -2.66 17.18
CA PHE A 16 -27.17 -1.49 16.87
C PHE A 16 -27.44 -0.90 15.48
N GLN A 17 -27.71 -1.77 14.51
CA GLN A 17 -28.11 -1.35 13.16
C GLN A 17 -29.49 -0.70 13.17
N ASN A 18 -30.45 -1.23 13.92
CA ASN A 18 -31.82 -0.71 13.98
C ASN A 18 -31.93 0.68 14.65
N ILE A 19 -31.01 1.02 15.56
CA ILE A 19 -30.96 2.35 16.19
C ILE A 19 -30.12 3.37 15.39
N GLY A 20 -29.57 2.98 14.23
CA GLY A 20 -28.74 3.86 13.38
C GLY A 20 -27.38 4.23 13.99
N LEU A 21 -26.96 3.55 15.06
CA LEU A 21 -25.72 3.89 15.78
C LEU A 21 -24.50 3.65 14.90
N GLN A 22 -24.51 2.56 14.13
CA GLN A 22 -23.40 2.19 13.22
C GLN A 22 -23.21 3.24 12.11
N ASP A 23 -24.32 3.71 11.53
CA ASP A 23 -24.31 4.68 10.43
C ASP A 23 -23.86 6.08 10.89
N LEU A 24 -23.95 6.37 12.19
CA LEU A 24 -23.47 7.63 12.78
C LEU A 24 -22.02 7.52 13.30
N TRP A 25 -21.68 6.45 14.01
CA TRP A 25 -20.40 6.36 14.73
C TRP A 25 -19.19 6.19 13.83
N LEU A 26 -19.30 5.37 12.78
CA LEU A 26 -18.19 5.15 11.84
C LEU A 26 -17.75 6.44 11.15
N PRO A 27 -18.65 7.19 10.48
CA PRO A 27 -18.24 8.45 9.86
C PRO A 27 -17.84 9.52 10.88
N PHE A 28 -18.45 9.51 12.08
CA PHE A 28 -18.05 10.42 13.16
C PHE A 28 -16.60 10.20 13.58
N ALA A 29 -16.22 8.96 13.87
CA ALA A 29 -14.85 8.64 14.26
C ALA A 29 -13.86 9.02 13.16
N LEU A 30 -14.21 8.77 11.90
CA LEU A 30 -13.38 9.12 10.74
C LEU A 30 -13.10 10.63 10.66
N ILE A 31 -14.14 11.46 10.62
CA ILE A 31 -13.97 12.92 10.50
C ILE A 31 -13.33 13.50 11.76
N PHE A 32 -13.68 12.98 12.93
CA PHE A 32 -13.11 13.41 14.21
C PHE A 32 -11.59 13.19 14.23
N VAL A 33 -11.13 11.98 13.91
CA VAL A 33 -9.68 11.67 13.91
C VAL A 33 -8.94 12.50 12.88
N LEU A 34 -9.47 12.63 11.65
CA LEU A 34 -8.84 13.43 10.60
C LEU A 34 -8.73 14.91 11.00
N SER A 35 -9.81 15.49 11.50
CA SER A 35 -9.84 16.89 11.91
C SER A 35 -8.94 17.14 13.12
N TYR A 36 -8.99 16.25 14.13
CA TYR A 36 -8.16 16.34 15.32
C TYR A 36 -6.67 16.25 14.98
N VAL A 37 -6.27 15.27 14.15
CA VAL A 37 -4.88 15.10 13.72
C VAL A 37 -4.43 16.28 12.87
N ALA A 38 -5.28 16.78 11.95
CA ALA A 38 -4.95 17.94 11.12
C ALA A 38 -4.70 19.20 11.98
N LEU A 39 -5.57 19.47 12.95
CA LEU A 39 -5.41 20.59 13.89
C LEU A 39 -4.16 20.41 14.78
N GLN A 40 -3.90 19.18 15.23
CA GLN A 40 -2.74 18.90 16.08
C GLN A 40 -1.41 18.95 15.33
N LYS A 41 -1.38 18.54 14.05
CA LYS A 41 -0.17 18.55 13.21
C LYS A 41 0.12 19.91 12.60
N SER A 42 -0.91 20.70 12.31
CA SER A 42 -0.74 22.06 11.80
C SER A 42 -0.25 23.04 12.87
N GLY A 43 -0.47 22.75 14.15
CA GLY A 43 -0.08 23.63 15.25
C GLY A 43 -0.81 24.97 15.26
N VAL A 44 -1.96 25.07 14.58
CA VAL A 44 -2.67 26.34 14.34
C VAL A 44 -3.11 27.04 15.63
N LEU A 45 -3.40 26.28 16.70
CA LEU A 45 -3.76 26.80 18.02
C LEU A 45 -2.57 26.83 19.00
N GLY A 46 -1.36 26.56 18.52
CA GLY A 46 -0.15 26.41 19.31
C GLY A 46 0.00 25.03 19.98
N ASP A 47 1.08 24.87 20.75
CA ASP A 47 1.49 23.59 21.36
C ASP A 47 1.18 23.47 22.87
N SER A 48 0.34 24.35 23.40
CA SER A 48 -0.01 24.34 24.82
C SER A 48 -0.94 23.17 25.19
N LYS A 49 -1.01 22.82 26.48
CA LYS A 49 -1.99 21.83 26.98
C LYS A 49 -3.43 22.24 26.69
N ASP A 50 -3.70 23.54 26.64
CA ASP A 50 -5.03 24.06 26.33
C ASP A 50 -5.34 24.00 24.84
N ALA A 51 -4.35 24.19 23.96
CA ALA A 51 -4.50 23.99 22.52
C ALA A 51 -4.97 22.57 22.18
N LYS A 52 -4.50 21.55 22.90
CA LYS A 52 -4.97 20.15 22.72
C LYS A 52 -6.46 19.98 23.07
N LYS A 53 -6.94 20.67 24.11
CA LYS A 53 -8.36 20.64 24.51
C LYS A 53 -9.23 21.35 23.48
N TYR A 54 -8.75 22.48 22.94
CA TYR A 54 -9.44 23.20 21.87
C TYR A 54 -9.46 22.40 20.56
N ASN A 55 -8.35 21.79 20.17
CA ASN A 55 -8.29 20.87 19.01
C ASN A 55 -9.30 19.74 19.14
N LEU A 56 -9.42 19.15 20.35
CA LEU A 56 -10.41 18.11 20.63
C LEU A 56 -11.84 18.63 20.47
N ALA A 57 -12.16 19.75 21.12
CA ALA A 57 -13.51 20.33 21.06
C ALA A 57 -13.90 20.71 19.62
N ILE A 58 -13.01 21.36 18.88
CA ILE A 58 -13.25 21.77 17.49
C ILE A 58 -13.41 20.54 16.59
N ALA A 59 -12.59 19.50 16.76
CA ALA A 59 -12.72 18.27 15.99
C ALA A 59 -14.07 17.58 16.23
N ILE A 60 -14.59 17.59 17.46
CA ILE A 60 -15.94 17.07 17.77
C ILE A 60 -17.02 17.90 17.07
N VAL A 61 -16.92 19.23 17.10
CA VAL A 61 -17.89 20.09 16.42
C VAL A 61 -17.86 19.86 14.91
N ILE A 62 -16.67 19.84 14.30
CA ILE A 62 -16.51 19.59 12.87
C ILE A 62 -17.06 18.21 12.50
N SER A 63 -16.78 17.16 13.28
CA SER A 63 -17.28 15.83 12.96
C SER A 63 -18.81 15.76 13.06
N LEU A 64 -19.44 16.38 14.06
CA LEU A 64 -20.90 16.46 14.11
C LEU A 64 -21.50 17.24 12.94
N LEU A 65 -20.88 18.37 12.56
CA LEU A 65 -21.32 19.19 11.42
C LEU A 65 -21.24 18.46 10.08
N VAL A 66 -20.33 17.49 9.94
CA VAL A 66 -20.19 16.69 8.71
C VAL A 66 -21.04 15.43 8.74
N VAL A 67 -21.15 14.77 9.88
CA VAL A 67 -21.87 13.49 10.01
C VAL A 67 -23.38 13.68 9.96
N ILE A 68 -23.91 14.72 10.60
CA ILE A 68 -25.36 14.93 10.63
C ILE A 68 -25.91 15.02 9.20
N PRO A 69 -25.38 15.90 8.30
CA PRO A 69 -25.89 16.00 6.95
C PRO A 69 -25.68 14.75 6.09
N HIS A 70 -24.66 13.94 6.37
CA HIS A 70 -24.42 12.65 5.73
C HIS A 70 -25.51 11.63 6.10
N VAL A 71 -25.76 11.45 7.40
CA VAL A 71 -26.77 10.49 7.89
C VAL A 71 -28.19 10.94 7.51
N THR A 72 -28.47 12.25 7.53
CA THR A 72 -29.78 12.79 7.11
C THR A 72 -29.92 12.91 5.59
N ARG A 73 -28.87 12.57 4.81
CA ARG A 73 -28.81 12.71 3.35
C ARG A 73 -29.21 14.09 2.83
N THR A 74 -28.75 15.13 3.54
CA THR A 74 -29.02 16.53 3.18
C THR A 74 -27.88 17.16 2.38
N TYR A 75 -26.78 16.46 2.16
CA TYR A 75 -25.74 16.92 1.24
C TYR A 75 -26.25 16.92 -0.23
N PRO A 76 -25.84 17.92 -1.04
CA PRO A 76 -26.04 17.86 -2.48
C PRO A 76 -25.41 16.60 -3.09
N ALA A 77 -25.99 16.09 -4.19
CA ALA A 77 -25.47 14.93 -4.88
C ALA A 77 -23.98 15.09 -5.24
N GLY A 78 -23.16 14.15 -4.80
CA GLY A 78 -21.70 14.13 -5.04
C GLY A 78 -20.88 15.09 -4.18
N ALA A 79 -21.49 15.82 -3.25
CA ALA A 79 -20.82 16.79 -2.37
C ALA A 79 -20.65 16.29 -0.92
N ASP A 80 -20.96 15.02 -0.66
CA ASP A 80 -20.83 14.42 0.66
C ASP A 80 -19.35 14.15 1.00
N PRO A 81 -18.77 14.83 2.02
CA PRO A 81 -17.37 14.66 2.37
C PRO A 81 -17.02 13.23 2.82
N ILE A 82 -17.94 12.52 3.47
CA ILE A 82 -17.70 11.17 3.98
C ILE A 82 -17.62 10.20 2.81
N ASP A 83 -18.52 10.31 1.83
CA ASP A 83 -18.47 9.48 0.63
C ASP A 83 -17.20 9.77 -0.19
N ILE A 84 -16.84 11.04 -0.33
CA ILE A 84 -15.59 11.44 -1.02
C ILE A 84 -14.38 10.82 -0.34
N ILE A 85 -14.29 10.91 0.99
CA ILE A 85 -13.19 10.34 1.77
C ILE A 85 -13.16 8.81 1.65
N ASN A 86 -14.30 8.13 1.78
CA ASN A 86 -14.37 6.67 1.67
C ASN A 86 -13.96 6.18 0.28
N ASN A 87 -14.24 6.95 -0.76
CA ASN A 87 -13.78 6.66 -2.13
C ASN A 87 -12.30 7.04 -2.34
N ALA A 88 -11.78 8.05 -1.65
CA ALA A 88 -10.40 8.52 -1.81
C ALA A 88 -9.39 7.69 -1.00
N ILE A 89 -9.72 7.27 0.23
CA ILE A 89 -8.80 6.57 1.14
C ILE A 89 -8.16 5.33 0.49
N PRO A 90 -8.92 4.40 -0.12
CA PRO A 90 -8.33 3.22 -0.74
C PRO A 90 -7.34 3.59 -1.86
N ASN A 91 -7.71 4.57 -2.68
CA ASN A 91 -6.90 5.03 -3.81
C ASN A 91 -5.58 5.66 -3.34
N VAL A 92 -5.65 6.54 -2.33
CA VAL A 92 -4.46 7.15 -1.72
C VAL A 92 -3.58 6.10 -1.04
N ALA A 93 -4.17 5.11 -0.36
CA ALA A 93 -3.43 4.02 0.28
C ALA A 93 -2.63 3.21 -0.74
N VAL A 94 -3.22 2.88 -1.90
CA VAL A 94 -2.50 2.18 -2.98
C VAL A 94 -1.33 3.01 -3.47
N ILE A 95 -1.53 4.30 -3.74
CA ILE A 95 -0.46 5.21 -4.20
C ILE A 95 0.68 5.26 -3.17
N LEU A 96 0.36 5.38 -1.87
CA LEU A 96 1.36 5.38 -0.81
C LEU A 96 2.18 4.09 -0.78
N VAL A 97 1.54 2.93 -0.94
CA VAL A 97 2.25 1.64 -1.00
C VAL A 97 3.19 1.59 -2.20
N VAL A 98 2.76 2.06 -3.38
CA VAL A 98 3.62 2.13 -4.58
C VAL A 98 4.85 3.00 -4.33
N ILE A 99 4.67 4.19 -3.74
CA ILE A 99 5.77 5.09 -3.42
C ILE A 99 6.73 4.45 -2.42
N VAL A 100 6.22 3.84 -1.35
CA VAL A 100 7.05 3.16 -0.34
C VAL A 100 7.85 2.02 -0.96
N MET A 101 7.23 1.19 -1.82
CA MET A 101 7.94 0.12 -2.52
C MET A 101 9.02 0.67 -3.44
N PHE A 102 8.75 1.75 -4.16
CA PHE A 102 9.74 2.39 -5.03
C PHE A 102 10.90 2.98 -4.22
N LEU A 103 10.62 3.62 -3.08
CA LEU A 103 11.64 4.11 -2.16
C LEU A 103 12.47 2.97 -1.57
N ILE A 104 11.88 1.81 -1.27
CA ILE A 104 12.62 0.62 -0.82
C ILE A 104 13.56 0.12 -1.92
N LEU A 105 13.12 0.06 -3.18
CA LEU A 105 13.98 -0.33 -4.30
C LEU A 105 15.14 0.65 -4.50
N ILE A 106 14.86 1.95 -4.48
CA ILE A 106 15.91 2.97 -4.56
C ILE A 106 16.84 2.88 -3.35
N GLY A 107 16.32 2.68 -2.14
CA GLY A 107 17.15 2.51 -0.94
C GLY A 107 18.03 1.27 -1.00
N LEU A 108 17.52 0.16 -1.54
CA LEU A 108 18.23 -1.10 -1.66
C LEU A 108 19.31 -1.07 -2.74
N PHE A 109 19.05 -0.43 -3.88
CA PHE A 109 19.92 -0.48 -5.06
C PHE A 109 20.65 0.83 -5.38
N GLY A 110 20.18 1.97 -4.87
CA GLY A 110 20.69 3.31 -5.18
C GLY A 110 21.96 3.73 -4.43
N GLY A 111 22.41 2.93 -3.45
CA GLY A 111 23.58 3.26 -2.61
C GLY A 111 24.95 2.97 -3.21
N LYS A 112 25.06 2.30 -4.37
CA LYS A 112 26.36 2.01 -5.01
C LYS A 112 26.38 2.55 -6.45
N ALA A 113 27.24 3.56 -6.62
CA ALA A 113 27.49 4.29 -7.87
C ALA A 113 27.74 3.36 -9.06
N GLY A 114 26.96 3.56 -10.12
CA GLY A 114 27.01 2.79 -11.36
C GLY A 114 25.65 2.59 -12.01
N TRP A 115 24.71 3.53 -11.81
CA TRP A 115 23.33 3.38 -12.28
C TRP A 115 23.19 3.55 -13.80
N THR A 116 24.14 4.24 -14.43
CA THR A 116 24.13 4.54 -15.85
C THR A 116 24.83 3.42 -16.64
N GLY A 117 24.07 2.38 -17.03
CA GLY A 117 24.51 1.39 -18.04
C GLY A 117 24.78 -0.04 -17.56
N SER A 118 24.66 -0.33 -16.26
CA SER A 118 24.78 -1.70 -15.74
C SER A 118 23.44 -2.45 -15.84
N LEU A 119 23.49 -3.76 -16.12
CA LEU A 119 22.33 -4.68 -16.10
C LEU A 119 21.48 -4.52 -14.81
N ALA A 120 22.13 -4.17 -13.69
CA ALA A 120 21.47 -3.87 -12.42
C ALA A 120 20.52 -2.66 -12.49
N GLY A 121 20.90 -1.58 -13.19
CA GLY A 121 20.05 -0.41 -13.36
C GLY A 121 18.82 -0.70 -14.21
N PHE A 122 18.97 -1.52 -15.25
CA PHE A 122 17.86 -2.00 -16.06
C PHE A 122 16.91 -2.91 -15.28
N ILE A 123 17.44 -3.82 -14.45
CA ILE A 123 16.63 -4.67 -13.56
C ILE A 123 15.83 -3.82 -12.57
N VAL A 124 16.42 -2.79 -11.96
CA VAL A 124 15.72 -1.88 -11.04
C VAL A 124 14.60 -1.12 -11.74
N LEU A 125 14.87 -0.58 -12.94
CA LEU A 125 13.86 0.13 -13.74
C LEU A 125 12.73 -0.82 -14.17
N ALA A 126 13.06 -2.02 -14.65
CA ALA A 126 12.08 -3.04 -15.02
C ALA A 126 11.25 -3.50 -13.81
N SER A 127 11.86 -3.64 -12.64
CA SER A 127 11.18 -3.98 -11.38
C SER A 127 10.22 -2.87 -10.95
N ALA A 128 10.65 -1.61 -11.02
CA ALA A 128 9.82 -0.46 -10.71
C ALA A 128 8.62 -0.33 -11.65
N VAL A 129 8.83 -0.53 -12.96
CA VAL A 129 7.74 -0.54 -13.95
C VAL A 129 6.80 -1.71 -13.71
N ALA A 130 7.31 -2.91 -13.44
CA ALA A 130 6.49 -4.08 -13.15
C ALA A 130 5.65 -3.91 -11.88
N ILE A 131 6.24 -3.37 -10.80
CA ILE A 131 5.53 -3.08 -9.55
C ILE A 131 4.50 -1.99 -9.76
N GLY A 132 4.86 -0.88 -10.41
CA GLY A 132 3.92 0.18 -10.76
C GLY A 132 2.74 -0.35 -11.58
N TRP A 133 3.00 -1.19 -12.58
CA TRP A 133 1.98 -1.84 -13.40
C TRP A 133 1.04 -2.74 -12.58
N ILE A 134 1.58 -3.60 -11.71
CA ILE A 134 0.78 -4.47 -10.84
C ILE A 134 -0.16 -3.64 -9.95
N PHE A 135 0.34 -2.57 -9.34
CA PHE A 135 -0.46 -1.76 -8.43
C PHE A 135 -1.48 -0.87 -9.14
N LEU A 136 -1.13 -0.27 -10.28
CA LEU A 136 -2.08 0.51 -11.09
C LEU A 136 -3.21 -0.38 -11.61
N ARG A 137 -2.93 -1.65 -11.91
CA ARG A 137 -3.92 -2.64 -12.29
C ARG A 137 -4.77 -3.10 -11.10
N ALA A 138 -4.14 -3.39 -9.97
CA ALA A 138 -4.84 -3.78 -8.74
C ALA A 138 -5.77 -2.67 -8.22
N ALA A 139 -5.40 -1.40 -8.41
CA ALA A 139 -6.23 -0.24 -8.08
C ALA A 139 -7.37 0.03 -9.07
N GLY A 140 -7.53 -0.79 -10.11
CA GLY A 140 -8.59 -0.61 -11.11
C GLY A 140 -8.40 0.58 -12.05
N TYR A 141 -7.32 1.36 -11.92
CA TYR A 141 -7.02 2.47 -12.86
C TYR A 141 -6.79 1.98 -14.29
N LEU A 142 -6.30 0.73 -14.45
CA LEU A 142 -6.07 0.11 -15.75
C LEU A 142 -7.23 -0.80 -16.21
N GLN A 143 -8.33 -0.91 -15.45
CA GLN A 143 -9.51 -1.72 -15.80
C GLN A 143 -10.24 -1.20 -17.07
N TYR A 144 -9.94 0.04 -17.49
CA TYR A 144 -10.42 0.64 -18.74
C TYR A 144 -9.31 0.82 -19.80
N GLY A 145 -8.20 0.09 -19.67
CA GLY A 145 -7.03 0.19 -20.53
C GLY A 145 -7.13 -0.66 -21.80
N GLY A 146 -8.00 -0.29 -22.74
CA GLY A 146 -7.96 -0.69 -24.16
C GLY A 146 -8.20 -2.17 -24.47
N ALA A 147 -9.13 -2.43 -25.41
CA ALA A 147 -9.57 -3.76 -25.86
C ALA A 147 -8.47 -4.77 -26.28
N VAL A 148 -7.21 -4.35 -26.36
CA VAL A 148 -6.07 -5.17 -26.78
C VAL A 148 -5.49 -6.01 -25.64
N LEU A 149 -5.61 -5.62 -24.37
CA LEU A 149 -5.03 -6.34 -23.21
C LEU A 149 -6.07 -6.95 -22.26
N ASN A 150 -7.36 -6.90 -22.60
CA ASN A 150 -8.45 -7.52 -21.82
C ASN A 150 -8.25 -9.03 -21.59
N PHE A 151 -7.48 -9.71 -22.43
CA PHE A 151 -7.16 -11.13 -22.25
C PHE A 151 -6.29 -11.39 -21.01
N LEU A 152 -5.56 -10.39 -20.50
CA LEU A 152 -4.78 -10.54 -19.28
C LEU A 152 -5.65 -10.44 -18.03
N ASP A 153 -6.80 -9.75 -18.08
CA ASP A 153 -7.73 -9.55 -16.95
C ASP A 153 -8.48 -10.80 -16.54
N ASN A 154 -8.46 -11.82 -17.40
CA ASN A 154 -8.95 -13.14 -17.06
C ASN A 154 -7.94 -13.88 -16.15
N PRO A 155 -8.31 -14.25 -14.90
CA PRO A 155 -7.41 -14.90 -13.95
C PRO A 155 -6.81 -16.21 -14.47
N GLU A 156 -7.57 -16.98 -15.25
CA GLU A 156 -7.10 -18.23 -15.84
C GLU A 156 -6.01 -17.99 -16.90
N THR A 157 -6.18 -16.97 -17.74
CA THR A 157 -5.22 -16.58 -18.77
C THR A 157 -3.96 -15.99 -18.15
N GLN A 158 -4.10 -15.17 -17.11
CA GLN A 158 -2.98 -14.65 -16.34
C GLN A 158 -2.15 -15.78 -15.69
N ALA A 159 -2.82 -16.76 -15.06
CA ALA A 159 -2.14 -17.91 -14.47
C ALA A 159 -1.38 -18.73 -15.53
N LEU A 160 -2.01 -18.99 -16.68
CA LEU A 160 -1.39 -19.71 -17.80
C LEU A 160 -0.16 -18.98 -18.35
N ILE A 161 -0.24 -17.65 -18.50
CA ILE A 161 0.89 -16.84 -18.96
C ILE A 161 2.03 -16.84 -17.95
N ILE A 162 1.73 -16.74 -16.65
CA ILE A 162 2.74 -16.83 -15.58
C ILE A 162 3.41 -18.21 -15.62
N ILE A 163 2.65 -19.29 -15.78
CA ILE A 163 3.19 -20.65 -15.89
C ILE A 163 4.13 -20.75 -17.10
N ILE A 164 3.73 -20.24 -18.27
CA ILE A 164 4.57 -20.24 -19.47
C ILE A 164 5.84 -19.40 -19.27
N LEU A 165 5.73 -18.23 -18.63
CA LEU A 165 6.87 -17.35 -18.34
C LEU A 165 7.86 -18.01 -17.39
N VAL A 166 7.37 -18.56 -16.28
CA VAL A 166 8.20 -19.26 -15.29
C VAL A 166 8.82 -20.51 -15.90
N PHE A 167 8.06 -21.27 -16.69
CA PHE A 167 8.56 -22.44 -17.41
C PHE A 167 9.64 -22.05 -18.43
N GLY A 168 9.41 -20.99 -19.21
CA GLY A 168 10.39 -20.46 -20.15
C GLY A 168 11.66 -19.94 -19.46
N LEU A 169 11.51 -19.31 -18.29
CA LEU A 169 12.64 -18.90 -17.45
C LEU A 169 13.42 -20.12 -16.93
N ILE A 170 12.73 -21.15 -16.44
CA ILE A 170 13.34 -22.41 -16.00
C ILE A 170 14.10 -23.07 -17.15
N VAL A 171 13.48 -23.21 -18.33
CA VAL A 171 14.14 -23.75 -19.52
C VAL A 171 15.34 -22.90 -19.91
N TYR A 172 15.22 -21.57 -19.92
CA TYR A 172 16.34 -20.68 -20.23
C TYR A 172 17.50 -20.85 -19.24
N PHE A 173 17.23 -20.98 -17.93
CA PHE A 173 18.26 -21.21 -16.93
C PHE A 173 18.87 -22.61 -16.98
N ILE A 174 18.08 -23.64 -17.33
CA ILE A 174 18.56 -25.03 -17.47
C ILE A 174 19.35 -25.22 -18.77
N THR A 175 18.90 -24.62 -19.86
CA THR A 175 19.53 -24.74 -21.19
C THR A 175 20.76 -23.83 -21.32
N LYS A 176 21.01 -22.96 -20.33
CA LYS A 176 22.25 -22.21 -20.25
C LYS A 176 23.38 -23.17 -19.88
N GLU A 177 24.01 -23.74 -20.90
CA GLU A 177 25.24 -24.51 -20.71
C GLU A 177 26.27 -23.63 -19.98
N PRO A 178 26.99 -24.19 -18.98
CA PRO A 178 28.08 -23.48 -18.35
C PRO A 178 29.17 -23.24 -19.40
N ARG A 179 29.34 -21.98 -19.82
CA ARG A 179 30.56 -21.60 -20.53
C ARG A 179 31.72 -21.79 -19.56
N GLU A 180 32.55 -22.78 -19.82
CA GLU A 180 33.86 -22.94 -19.17
C GLU A 180 34.64 -21.63 -19.33
N GLY A 181 34.98 -21.00 -18.20
CA GLY A 181 35.82 -19.80 -18.24
C GLY A 181 35.89 -18.91 -17.00
N GLU A 182 34.98 -18.97 -16.03
CA GLU A 182 35.09 -18.14 -14.81
C GLU A 182 34.89 -18.96 -13.54
N HIS A 183 36.01 -19.46 -13.02
CA HIS A 183 36.13 -19.92 -11.66
C HIS A 183 35.72 -18.81 -10.67
N GLY A 184 34.67 -19.08 -9.90
CA GLY A 184 34.48 -18.47 -8.58
C GLY A 184 33.81 -17.09 -8.53
N GLY A 185 32.88 -16.78 -9.43
CA GLY A 185 32.23 -15.46 -9.50
C GLY A 185 30.76 -15.48 -9.06
N ALA A 186 30.49 -15.24 -7.76
CA ALA A 186 29.28 -14.60 -7.20
C ALA A 186 29.07 -15.07 -5.76
N LEU A 187 29.10 -16.38 -5.52
CA LEU A 187 28.76 -16.97 -4.22
C LEU A 187 29.94 -16.90 -3.23
N SER A 188 31.17 -17.06 -3.70
CA SER A 188 32.40 -16.77 -2.94
C SER A 188 32.52 -15.27 -2.60
N GLY A 189 32.17 -14.39 -3.54
CA GLY A 189 32.13 -12.94 -3.32
C GLY A 189 31.06 -12.53 -2.31
N PHE A 190 29.88 -13.16 -2.35
CA PHE A 190 28.82 -12.98 -1.37
C PHE A 190 29.24 -13.47 0.03
N PHE A 191 29.86 -14.64 0.15
CA PHE A 191 30.34 -15.17 1.44
C PHE A 191 31.47 -14.32 2.04
N ASN A 192 32.39 -13.81 1.21
CA ASN A 192 33.46 -12.92 1.69
C ASN A 192 32.92 -11.55 2.13
N ALA A 193 32.01 -10.94 1.37
CA ALA A 193 31.37 -9.68 1.76
C ALA A 193 30.52 -9.81 3.02
N LEU A 194 29.87 -10.98 3.20
CA LEU A 194 29.10 -11.30 4.41
C LEU A 194 30.03 -11.56 5.61
N ARG A 195 31.18 -12.21 5.40
CA ARG A 195 32.20 -12.41 6.45
C ARG A 195 32.88 -11.10 6.85
N GLU A 196 33.10 -10.16 5.94
CA GLU A 196 33.63 -8.83 6.26
C GLU A 196 32.58 -7.94 6.94
N GLY A 197 31.31 -8.05 6.53
CA GLY A 197 30.19 -7.31 7.15
C GLY A 197 29.81 -7.80 8.55
N PHE A 198 30.05 -9.09 8.86
CA PHE A 198 29.77 -9.69 10.17
C PHE A 198 31.03 -9.96 11.03
N GLY A 199 32.24 -9.90 10.46
CA GLY A 199 33.49 -10.32 11.09
C GLY A 199 34.41 -9.20 11.59
N GLY A 200 33.94 -7.95 11.62
CA GLY A 200 34.72 -6.81 12.10
C GLY A 200 34.78 -6.72 13.61
N GLY A 201 35.59 -7.55 14.27
CA GLY A 201 35.83 -7.44 15.71
C GLY A 201 36.96 -8.33 16.24
N GLY A 202 38.19 -7.80 16.24
CA GLY A 202 39.18 -8.13 17.27
C GLY A 202 40.54 -8.64 16.77
N GLY A 203 41.61 -7.99 17.24
CA GLY A 203 42.94 -8.60 17.38
C GLY A 203 44.09 -7.72 16.88
N GLY A 204 44.72 -6.98 17.80
CA GLY A 204 45.89 -6.14 17.53
C GLY A 204 47.25 -6.81 17.72
N HIS A 205 48.29 -5.95 17.71
CA HIS A 205 49.72 -6.17 18.02
C HIS A 205 50.46 -7.09 17.03
N HIS A 206 51.54 -6.65 16.37
CA HIS A 206 52.81 -6.20 16.93
C HIS A 206 53.56 -5.26 15.98
#